data_AF-A0A538FQ81-F1
#
_entry.id   AF-A0A538FQ81-F1
#
_cell.length_a   1.000
_cell.length_b   1.000
_cell.length_c   1.000
_cell.angle_alpha   90.00
_cell.angle_beta   90.00
_cell.angle_gamma   90.00
#
_symmetry.space_group_name_H-M   'P 1'
#
loop_
_entity.id
_entity.type
_entity.pdbx_description
1 polymer ?
#
loop_
_entity_poly.entity_id
_entity_poly.type
_entity_poly.pdbx_seq_one_letter_code
_entity_poly.pdbx_strand_id
1 'polypeptide(L)'
;MVKAAAAEIGLEAGAVHVIPFPVNEPELWPAYVPKGVTQYLRLFSAWGGTKLDRLREAGYKVVILDEGAEKEISGADVRAALREGGDWESLVPPGVASIVQEFYDSLNVRTL
;
A
#
# COMPACT_ATOMS: atom_id res chain seq x y z
N MET A 1 2.46 -2.39 -9.71
CA MET A 1 3.13 -2.72 -8.44
C MET A 1 2.26 -3.56 -7.51
N VAL A 2 1.21 -3.04 -6.85
CA VAL A 2 0.38 -3.84 -5.90
C VAL A 2 -0.18 -5.14 -6.51
N LYS A 3 -0.75 -5.08 -7.73
CA LYS A 3 -1.23 -6.28 -8.43
C LYS A 3 -0.12 -7.29 -8.75
N ALA A 4 1.10 -6.82 -9.04
CA ALA A 4 2.24 -7.70 -9.30
C ALA A 4 2.68 -8.41 -8.01
N ALA A 5 2.74 -7.68 -6.89
CA ALA A 5 2.98 -8.28 -5.58
C ALA A 5 1.92 -9.32 -5.20
N ALA A 6 0.65 -9.06 -5.50
CA ALA A 6 -0.44 -10.02 -5.28
C ALA A 6 -0.31 -11.27 -6.15
N ALA A 7 0.00 -11.10 -7.45
CA ALA A 7 0.18 -12.23 -8.37
C ALA A 7 1.35 -13.12 -7.97
N GLU A 8 2.41 -12.55 -7.39
CA GLU A 8 3.61 -13.27 -6.97
C GLU A 8 3.34 -14.26 -5.82
N ILE A 9 2.36 -13.97 -4.96
CA ILE A 9 1.90 -14.91 -3.93
C ILE A 9 0.76 -15.84 -4.43
N GLY A 10 0.53 -15.88 -5.74
CA GLY A 10 -0.46 -16.75 -6.38
C GLY A 10 -1.90 -16.27 -6.30
N LEU A 11 -2.16 -14.99 -6.02
CA LEU A 11 -3.53 -14.46 -6.08
C LEU A 11 -3.97 -14.27 -7.53
N GLU A 12 -5.16 -14.78 -7.84
CA GLU A 12 -5.82 -14.59 -9.12
C GLU A 12 -6.05 -13.11 -9.42
N ALA A 13 -5.99 -12.73 -10.70
CA ALA A 13 -6.07 -11.32 -11.12
C ALA A 13 -7.36 -10.60 -10.66
N GLY A 14 -8.45 -11.34 -10.43
CA GLY A 14 -9.73 -10.83 -9.92
C GLY A 14 -9.86 -10.82 -8.40
N ALA A 15 -8.90 -11.39 -7.66
CA ALA A 15 -8.94 -11.43 -6.19
C ALA A 15 -8.56 -10.07 -5.57
N VAL A 16 -7.83 -9.22 -6.30
CA VAL A 16 -7.36 -7.92 -5.82
C VAL A 16 -7.68 -6.80 -6.82
N HIS A 17 -8.51 -5.85 -6.37
CA HIS A 17 -8.77 -4.61 -7.06
C HIS A 17 -8.05 -3.46 -6.36
N VAL A 18 -7.35 -2.64 -7.14
CA VAL A 18 -6.62 -1.46 -6.64
C VAL A 18 -7.31 -0.24 -7.21
N ILE A 19 -7.84 0.60 -6.34
CA ILE A 19 -8.56 1.82 -6.69
C ILE A 19 -7.96 3.01 -5.93
N PRO A 20 -7.89 4.20 -6.54
CA PRO A 20 -7.67 5.43 -5.80
C PRO A 20 -8.79 5.59 -4.77
N PHE A 21 -8.44 5.82 -3.51
CA PHE A 21 -9.41 5.94 -2.43
C PHE A 21 -9.29 7.30 -1.75
N PRO A 22 -10.36 8.13 -1.72
CA PRO A 22 -10.32 9.48 -1.18
C PRO A 22 -10.41 9.46 0.36
N VAL A 23 -9.33 9.04 1.01
CA VAL A 23 -9.29 8.81 2.49
C VAL A 23 -9.63 10.04 3.33
N ASN A 24 -9.55 11.25 2.76
CA ASN A 24 -9.81 12.50 3.45
C ASN A 24 -11.21 13.09 3.17
N GLU A 25 -11.99 12.48 2.28
CA GLU A 25 -13.33 12.94 1.87
C GLU A 25 -14.37 11.82 2.14
N PRO A 26 -14.78 11.62 3.41
CA PRO A 26 -15.70 10.54 3.78
C PRO A 26 -17.03 10.52 3.05
N GLU A 27 -17.51 11.70 2.63
CA GLU A 27 -18.71 11.89 1.83
C GLU A 27 -18.65 11.16 0.48
N LEU A 28 -17.45 10.90 -0.05
CA LEU A 28 -17.25 10.19 -1.31
C LEU A 28 -17.16 8.66 -1.13
N TRP A 29 -16.89 8.16 0.07
CA TRP A 29 -16.63 6.72 0.30
C TRP A 29 -17.73 5.78 -0.21
N PRO A 30 -19.03 6.08 -0.08
CA PRO A 30 -20.09 5.20 -0.59
C PRO A 30 -20.04 4.96 -2.11
N ALA A 31 -19.39 5.84 -2.88
CA ALA A 31 -19.22 5.65 -4.32
C ALA A 31 -18.08 4.68 -4.67
N TYR A 32 -17.13 4.45 -3.75
CA TYR A 32 -15.97 3.58 -3.95
C TYR A 32 -16.11 2.24 -3.27
N VAL A 33 -16.81 2.20 -2.13
CA VAL A 33 -16.81 1.03 -1.27
C VAL A 33 -18.21 0.76 -0.71
N PRO A 34 -18.76 -0.46 -0.93
CA PRO A 34 -20.08 -0.83 -0.41
C PRO A 34 -20.19 -0.65 1.10
N LYS A 35 -21.38 -0.21 1.56
CA LYS A 35 -21.67 -0.11 3.00
C LYS A 35 -21.46 -1.45 3.69
N GLY A 36 -20.94 -1.41 4.91
CA GLY A 36 -20.74 -2.61 5.74
C GLY A 36 -19.56 -3.50 5.35
N VAL A 37 -18.75 -3.11 4.35
CA VAL A 37 -17.50 -3.82 4.08
C VAL A 37 -16.58 -3.77 5.30
N THR A 38 -15.75 -4.80 5.46
CA THR A 38 -14.68 -4.79 6.46
C THR A 38 -13.46 -4.06 5.93
N GLN A 39 -13.01 -3.07 6.67
CA GLN A 39 -11.81 -2.28 6.42
C GLN A 39 -10.68 -2.81 7.28
N TYR A 40 -9.57 -3.17 6.65
CA TYR A 40 -8.36 -3.61 7.34
C TYR A 40 -7.35 -2.47 7.40
N LEU A 41 -6.91 -2.11 8.59
CA LEU A 41 -5.96 -1.01 8.81
C LEU A 41 -4.79 -1.49 9.65
N ARG A 42 -3.58 -1.04 9.33
CA ARG A 42 -2.44 -1.15 10.24
C ARG A 42 -2.19 0.21 10.90
N LEU A 43 -2.09 0.23 12.23
CA LEU A 43 -1.84 1.44 13.01
C LEU A 43 -0.38 1.49 13.43
N PHE A 44 0.40 2.36 12.78
CA PHE A 44 1.85 2.46 13.02
C PHE A 44 2.22 3.48 14.12
N SER A 45 1.26 4.17 14.72
CA SER A 45 1.46 4.99 15.92
C SER A 45 0.13 5.30 16.63
N ALA A 46 0.19 5.71 17.90
CA ALA A 46 -0.96 6.12 18.72
C ALA A 46 -1.77 7.29 18.10
N TRP A 47 -1.25 7.95 17.07
CA TRP A 47 -1.87 9.05 16.33
C TRP A 47 -2.71 8.58 15.12
N GLY A 48 -3.14 7.32 15.13
CA GLY A 48 -4.02 6.73 14.11
C GLY A 48 -5.52 7.00 14.29
N GLY A 49 -5.92 7.71 15.35
CA GLY A 49 -7.31 7.88 15.78
C GLY A 49 -8.23 8.48 14.71
N THR A 50 -7.83 9.58 14.06
CA THR A 50 -8.74 10.32 13.17
C THR A 50 -9.26 9.50 11.98
N LYS A 51 -8.46 8.60 11.40
CA LYS A 51 -8.91 7.77 10.27
C LYS A 51 -9.78 6.62 10.72
N LEU A 52 -9.40 5.97 11.82
CA LEU A 52 -10.17 4.90 12.44
C LEU A 52 -11.55 5.39 12.85
N ASP A 53 -11.59 6.54 13.51
CA ASP A 53 -12.83 7.15 14.01
C ASP A 53 -13.74 7.50 12.83
N ARG A 54 -13.22 8.16 11.78
CA ARG A 54 -14.01 8.46 10.57
C ARG A 54 -14.57 7.20 9.90
N LEU A 55 -13.79 6.12 9.79
CA LEU A 55 -14.27 4.86 9.18
C LEU A 55 -15.39 4.22 10.03
N ARG A 56 -15.27 4.27 11.36
CA ARG A 56 -16.31 3.77 12.27
C ARG A 56 -17.56 4.65 12.23
N GLU A 57 -17.41 5.96 12.24
CA GLU A 57 -18.51 6.94 12.12
C GLU A 57 -19.25 6.79 10.78
N ALA A 58 -18.55 6.46 9.71
CA ALA A 58 -19.14 6.14 8.41
C ALA A 58 -19.84 4.76 8.36
N GLY A 59 -19.83 4.00 9.46
CA GLY A 59 -20.53 2.73 9.60
C GLY A 59 -19.77 1.51 9.04
N TYR A 60 -18.46 1.62 8.82
CA TYR A 60 -17.64 0.48 8.40
C TYR A 60 -17.19 -0.35 9.60
N LYS A 61 -17.13 -1.67 9.40
CA LYS A 61 -16.43 -2.56 10.32
C LYS A 61 -14.94 -2.37 10.09
N VAL A 62 -14.18 -2.07 11.14
CA VAL A 62 -12.72 -1.90 11.05
C VAL A 62 -12.01 -2.98 11.85
N VAL A 63 -11.06 -3.67 11.20
CA VAL A 63 -10.16 -4.65 11.81
C VAL A 63 -8.75 -4.07 11.80
N ILE A 64 -8.12 -3.99 12.97
CA ILE A 64 -6.72 -3.56 13.06
C ILE A 64 -5.83 -4.78 12.85
N LEU A 65 -4.89 -4.66 11.91
CA LEU A 65 -3.86 -5.64 11.63
C LEU A 65 -2.63 -5.35 12.48
N ASP A 66 -2.06 -6.41 13.07
CA ASP A 66 -0.73 -6.43 13.67
C ASP A 66 -0.50 -5.30 14.69
N GLU A 67 -1.41 -5.17 15.66
CA GLU A 67 -1.28 -4.20 16.77
C GLU A 67 0.06 -4.39 17.48
N GLY A 68 0.93 -3.36 17.41
CA GLY A 68 2.25 -3.37 18.06
C GLY A 68 3.38 -3.99 17.24
N ALA A 69 3.15 -4.41 15.99
CA ALA A 69 4.24 -4.87 15.13
C ALA A 69 5.15 -3.71 14.70
N GLU A 70 6.46 -3.92 14.84
CA GLU A 70 7.46 -2.98 14.34
C GLU A 70 7.49 -3.00 12.81
N LYS A 71 7.83 -1.84 12.25
CA LYS A 71 7.93 -1.67 10.80
C LYS A 71 9.32 -2.11 10.35
N GLU A 72 9.43 -3.31 9.79
CA GLU A 72 10.71 -3.86 9.33
C GLU A 72 11.22 -3.18 8.06
N ILE A 73 10.33 -2.83 7.12
CA ILE A 73 10.69 -2.17 5.86
C ILE A 73 9.77 -0.98 5.61
N SER A 74 10.35 0.16 5.22
CA SER A 74 9.59 1.35 4.84
C SER A 74 9.88 1.81 3.42
N GLY A 75 8.91 2.48 2.81
CA GLY A 75 9.16 3.18 1.55
C GLY A 75 10.21 4.29 1.65
N ALA A 76 10.54 4.78 2.86
CA ALA A 76 11.64 5.72 3.01
C ALA A 76 12.99 5.02 2.80
N ASP A 77 13.14 3.80 3.33
CA ASP A 77 14.33 2.96 3.19
C ASP A 77 14.51 2.55 1.72
N VAL A 78 13.45 2.08 1.06
CA VAL A 78 13.46 1.76 -0.37
C VAL A 78 13.90 2.97 -1.21
N ARG A 79 13.36 4.16 -0.93
CA ARG A 79 13.75 5.39 -1.65
C ARG A 79 15.17 5.85 -1.32
N ALA A 80 15.69 5.55 -0.14
CA ALA A 80 17.08 5.85 0.21
C ALA A 80 18.03 4.93 -0.58
N ALA A 81 17.79 3.63 -0.56
CA ALA A 81 18.54 2.64 -1.34
C ALA A 81 18.54 2.99 -2.84
N LEU A 82 17.38 3.31 -3.42
CA LEU A 82 17.27 3.77 -4.81
C LEU A 82 18.14 5.01 -5.12
N ARG A 83 18.21 5.98 -4.21
CA ARG A 83 19.00 7.21 -4.41
C ARG A 83 20.50 6.97 -4.26
N GLU A 84 20.87 6.03 -3.41
CA GLU A 84 22.26 5.72 -3.07
C GLU A 84 22.88 4.67 -4.00
N GLY A 85 22.12 4.12 -4.95
CA GLY A 85 22.55 3.00 -5.79
C GLY A 85 22.73 1.72 -4.99
N GLY A 86 22.00 1.59 -3.87
CA GLY A 86 22.01 0.40 -3.03
C GLY A 86 21.06 -0.70 -3.55
N ASP A 87 21.04 -1.83 -2.85
CA ASP A 87 20.17 -2.97 -3.13
C ASP A 87 18.73 -2.69 -2.68
N TRP A 88 17.97 -1.99 -3.52
CA TRP A 88 16.56 -1.67 -3.26
C TRP A 88 15.63 -2.78 -3.73
N GLU A 89 16.09 -3.63 -4.67
CA GLU A 89 15.36 -4.75 -5.22
C GLU A 89 15.04 -5.79 -4.15
N SER A 90 15.96 -6.05 -3.21
CA SER A 90 15.71 -6.98 -2.09
C SER A 90 14.69 -6.47 -1.07
N LEU A 91 14.36 -5.17 -1.10
CA LEU A 91 13.41 -4.54 -0.19
C LEU A 91 11.97 -4.57 -0.70
N VAL A 92 11.73 -5.08 -1.92
CA VAL A 92 10.40 -5.15 -2.55
C VAL A 92 10.16 -6.51 -3.19
N PRO A 93 8.89 -6.91 -3.41
CA PRO A 93 8.61 -8.12 -4.19
C PRO A 93 9.22 -8.02 -5.61
N PRO A 94 9.83 -9.10 -6.13
CA PRO A 94 10.38 -9.17 -7.49
C PRO A 94 9.48 -8.58 -8.59
N GLY A 95 8.17 -8.85 -8.57
CA GLY A 95 7.24 -8.28 -9.55
C GLY A 95 7.09 -6.76 -9.46
N VAL A 96 7.36 -6.17 -8.28
CA VAL A 96 7.45 -4.72 -8.09
C VAL A 96 8.78 -4.19 -8.64
N ALA A 97 9.90 -4.88 -8.38
CA ALA A 97 11.21 -4.48 -8.89
C ALA A 97 11.23 -4.42 -10.42
N SER A 98 10.67 -5.42 -11.11
CA SER A 98 10.59 -5.41 -12.58
C SER A 98 9.84 -4.19 -13.13
N ILE A 99 8.73 -3.80 -12.50
CA ILE A 99 7.94 -2.63 -12.94
C ILE A 99 8.69 -1.33 -12.68
N VAL A 100 9.40 -1.22 -11.55
CA VAL A 100 10.22 -0.03 -11.26
C VAL A 100 11.32 0.09 -12.30
N GLN A 101 12.05 -0.98 -12.61
CA GLN A 101 13.13 -0.97 -13.61
C GLN A 101 12.61 -0.58 -14.99
N GLU A 102 11.50 -1.18 -15.44
CA GLU A 102 10.86 -0.83 -16.71
C GLU A 102 10.51 0.67 -16.78
N PHE A 103 10.04 1.23 -15.67
CA PHE A 103 9.74 2.66 -15.59
C PHE A 103 11.01 3.53 -15.67
N TYR A 104 12.08 3.18 -14.97
CA TYR A 104 13.36 3.90 -15.04
C TYR A 104 13.97 3.86 -16.45
N ASP A 105 13.96 2.68 -17.08
CA ASP A 105 14.42 2.46 -18.45
C ASP A 105 13.63 3.35 -19.43
N SER A 106 12.30 3.43 -19.26
CA SER A 106 11.43 4.26 -20.09
C SER A 106 11.71 5.77 -19.97
N LEU A 107 12.27 6.21 -18.85
CA LEU A 107 12.59 7.61 -18.57
C LEU A 107 14.02 8.00 -18.98
N ASN A 108 14.81 7.10 -19.57
CA ASN A 108 16.26 7.26 -19.76
C ASN A 108 17.02 7.63 -18.47
N VAL A 109 16.45 7.29 -17.31
CA VAL A 109 17.14 7.49 -16.04
C VAL A 109 17.98 6.24 -15.82
N ARG A 110 19.29 6.31 -16.09
CA ARG A 110 20.21 5.23 -15.73
C ARG A 110 20.18 5.05 -14.21
N THR A 111 19.77 3.88 -13.74
CA THR A 111 20.15 3.38 -12.42
C THR A 111 21.68 3.34 -12.39
N LEU A 112 22.30 4.09 -11.47
CA LEU A 112 23.76 4.24 -11.37
C LEU A 112 24.42 2.95 -10.89
#